data_AF-A0A8S3X0N3-F1
#
_entry.id   AF-A0A8S3X0N3-F1
#
_cell.length_a   1.000
_cell.length_b   1.000
_cell.length_c   1.000
_cell.angle_alpha   90.00
_cell.angle_beta   90.00
_cell.angle_gamma   90.00
#
_symmetry.space_group_name_H-M   'P 1'
#
loop_
_entity.id
_entity.type
_entity.pdbx_description
1 polymer ?
#
loop_
_entity_poly.entity_id
_entity_poly.type
_entity_poly.pdbx_seq_one_letter_code
_entity_poly.pdbx_strand_id
1 'polypeptide(L)'
;MAEEKEAIIADERRFLNNIIKMLNIVNMMLVVTFTSYPLILTLIEYLRTKEVELMLPLLIVYPFNSYDIRYWPFVYLHQIWTGCVTLLGIYSADYLLFTFCTYISIQFRLLQHDMENIIPDLGKNNLTRFRDEEFKKEFVDLIQRHHMCIRS
;
A
#
# COMPACT_ATOMS: atom_id res chain seq x y z
N MET A 1 11.01 -25.06 -13.75
CA MET A 1 11.05 -23.76 -14.46
C MET A 1 9.71 -23.02 -14.48
N ALA A 2 8.68 -23.44 -15.23
CA ALA A 2 7.39 -22.70 -15.23
C ALA A 2 6.66 -22.78 -13.88
N GLU A 3 6.62 -23.95 -13.24
CA GLU A 3 5.98 -24.14 -11.92
C GLU A 3 6.70 -23.38 -10.78
N GLU A 4 8.03 -23.23 -10.84
CA GLU A 4 8.81 -22.49 -9.83
C GLU A 4 8.59 -20.98 -9.93
N LYS A 5 8.48 -20.44 -11.15
CA LYS A 5 8.14 -19.03 -11.37
C LYS A 5 6.74 -18.70 -10.86
N GLU A 6 5.78 -19.58 -11.12
CA GLU A 6 4.40 -19.44 -10.59
C GLU A 6 4.39 -19.49 -9.05
N ALA A 7 5.22 -20.32 -8.42
CA ALA A 7 5.34 -20.37 -6.97
C ALA A 7 5.93 -19.08 -6.37
N ILE A 8 6.96 -18.50 -7.01
CA ILE A 8 7.56 -17.21 -6.60
C ILE A 8 6.51 -16.09 -6.70
N ILE A 9 5.79 -16.03 -7.83
CA ILE A 9 4.72 -15.04 -8.05
C ILE A 9 3.60 -15.21 -7.03
N ALA A 10 3.21 -16.44 -6.71
CA ALA A 10 2.16 -16.73 -5.74
C ALA A 10 2.54 -16.31 -4.31
N ASP A 11 3.80 -16.51 -3.91
CA ASP A 11 4.30 -16.09 -2.60
C ASP A 11 4.31 -14.57 -2.47
N GLU A 12 4.81 -13.86 -3.47
CA GLU A 12 4.82 -12.40 -3.48
C GLU A 12 3.41 -11.80 -3.54
N ARG A 13 2.51 -12.41 -4.31
CA ARG A 13 1.10 -12.01 -4.32
C ARG A 13 0.42 -12.23 -2.96
N ARG A 14 0.77 -13.30 -2.25
CA ARG A 14 0.27 -13.56 -0.90
C ARG A 14 0.81 -12.52 0.09
N PHE A 15 2.09 -12.18 0.00
CA PHE A 15 2.71 -11.12 0.80
C PHE A 15 2.03 -9.75 0.57
N LEU A 16 1.84 -9.38 -0.70
CA LEU A 16 1.13 -8.17 -1.11
C LEU A 16 -0.29 -8.10 -0.52
N ASN A 17 -1.06 -9.18 -0.66
CA ASN A 17 -2.43 -9.24 -0.15
C ASN A 17 -2.48 -9.16 1.39
N ASN A 18 -1.51 -9.75 2.09
CA ASN A 18 -1.42 -9.65 3.54
C ASN A 18 -1.12 -8.22 4.00
N ILE A 19 -0.21 -7.52 3.33
CA ILE A 19 0.10 -6.13 3.66
C ILE A 19 -1.08 -5.21 3.33
N ILE A 20 -1.76 -5.40 2.19
CA ILE A 20 -2.97 -4.65 1.86
C ILE A 20 -4.05 -4.84 2.93
N LYS A 21 -4.26 -6.09 3.38
CA LYS A 21 -5.22 -6.39 4.47
C LYS A 21 -4.82 -5.72 5.78
N MET A 22 -3.55 -5.81 6.17
CA MET A 22 -3.03 -5.17 7.38
C MET A 22 -3.21 -3.66 7.32
N LEU A 23 -2.84 -3.03 6.21
CA LEU A 23 -2.97 -1.60 5.99
C LEU A 23 -4.45 -1.18 6.06
N ASN A 24 -5.35 -1.96 5.46
CA ASN A 24 -6.79 -1.69 5.54
C ASN A 24 -7.34 -1.76 6.98
N ILE A 25 -6.87 -2.72 7.78
CA ILE A 25 -7.25 -2.83 9.20
C ILE A 25 -6.77 -1.61 9.99
N VAL A 26 -5.50 -1.21 9.83
CA VAL A 26 -4.94 -0.03 10.52
C VAL A 26 -5.69 1.23 10.11
N ASN A 27 -6.02 1.37 8.82
CA ASN A 27 -6.75 2.51 8.29
C ASN A 27 -8.18 2.59 8.84
N MET A 28 -8.87 1.44 8.94
CA MET A 28 -10.20 1.39 9.54
C MET A 28 -10.17 1.79 11.03
N MET A 29 -9.16 1.32 11.77
CA MET A 29 -8.95 1.71 13.16
C MET A 29 -8.73 3.23 13.28
N LEU A 30 -7.93 3.82 12.38
CA LEU A 30 -7.66 5.25 12.38
C LEU A 30 -8.94 6.08 12.17
N VAL A 31 -9.80 5.67 11.22
CA VAL A 31 -11.08 6.33 10.95
C VAL A 31 -12.01 6.26 12.17
N VAL A 32 -12.12 5.08 12.79
CA VAL A 32 -12.95 4.87 13.98
C VAL A 32 -12.45 5.71 15.15
N THR A 33 -11.14 5.72 15.41
CA THR A 33 -10.54 6.52 16.48
C THR A 33 -10.75 8.00 16.22
N PHE A 34 -10.54 8.49 15.00
CA PHE A 34 -10.70 9.90 14.66
C PHE A 34 -12.15 10.39 14.80
N THR A 35 -13.13 9.58 14.40
CA THR A 35 -14.56 9.92 14.53
C THR A 35 -15.08 9.82 15.97
N SER A 36 -14.60 8.83 16.73
CA SER A 36 -15.07 8.59 18.10
C SER A 36 -14.39 9.47 19.15
N TYR A 37 -13.13 9.88 18.95
CA TYR A 37 -12.37 10.68 19.90
C TYR A 37 -13.08 11.95 20.39
N PRO A 38 -13.56 12.87 19.52
CA PRO A 38 -14.28 14.06 19.95
C PRO A 38 -15.64 13.76 20.61
N LEU A 39 -16.34 12.69 20.19
CA LEU A 39 -17.60 12.27 20.83
C LEU A 39 -17.38 11.75 22.25
N ILE A 40 -16.33 10.94 22.43
CA ILE A 40 -15.95 10.39 23.74
C ILE A 40 -15.54 11.53 24.68
N LEU A 41 -14.74 12.48 24.20
CA LEU A 41 -14.36 13.67 24.98
C LEU A 41 -15.59 14.49 25.38
N THR A 42 -16.47 14.82 24.44
CA THR A 42 -17.71 15.56 24.71
C THR A 42 -18.59 14.84 25.74
N LEU A 43 -18.68 13.50 25.64
CA LEU A 43 -19.45 12.70 26.59
C LEU A 43 -18.82 12.70 27.99
N ILE A 44 -17.49 12.60 28.09
CA ILE A 44 -16.77 12.66 29.37
C ILE A 44 -16.96 14.04 30.02
N GLU A 45 -16.83 15.12 29.24
CA GLU A 45 -17.06 16.50 29.71
C GLU A 45 -18.48 16.63 30.28
N TYR A 46 -19.48 16.22 29.50
CA TYR A 46 -20.89 16.27 29.88
C TYR A 46 -21.18 15.49 31.17
N LEU A 47 -20.57 14.31 31.35
CA LEU A 47 -20.72 13.53 32.57
C LEU A 47 -20.09 14.22 33.80
N ARG A 48 -19.08 15.07 33.63
CA ARG A 48 -18.40 15.78 34.73
C ARG A 48 -19.04 17.12 35.06
N THR A 49 -19.35 17.95 34.06
CA THR A 49 -19.82 19.33 34.24
C THR A 49 -21.34 19.47 34.16
N LYS A 50 -22.03 18.49 33.57
CA LYS A 50 -23.45 18.56 33.16
C LYS A 50 -23.75 19.66 32.12
N GLU A 51 -22.72 20.24 31.54
CA GLU A 51 -22.84 21.22 30.47
C GLU A 51 -22.46 20.57 29.13
N VAL A 52 -23.20 20.89 28.08
CA VAL A 52 -22.90 20.38 26.73
C VAL A 52 -21.88 21.31 26.09
N GLU A 53 -20.60 21.02 26.30
CA GLU A 53 -19.53 21.66 25.56
C GLU A 53 -19.35 20.98 24.21
N LEU A 54 -19.85 21.62 23.17
CA LEU A 54 -19.84 21.09 21.81
C LEU A 54 -18.42 21.09 21.22
N MET A 55 -17.67 20.00 21.37
CA MET A 55 -16.31 19.91 20.80
C MET A 55 -16.32 19.57 19.31
N LEU A 56 -15.35 20.12 18.59
CA LEU A 56 -15.14 19.83 17.18
C LEU A 56 -13.98 18.84 16.99
N PRO A 57 -14.09 17.86 16.07
CA PRO A 57 -13.01 16.93 15.72
C PRO A 57 -11.70 17.61 15.35
N LEU A 58 -11.80 18.77 14.70
CA LEU A 58 -10.67 19.59 14.30
C LEU A 58 -10.85 21.00 14.85
N LEU A 59 -9.80 21.52 15.48
CA LEU A 59 -9.75 22.89 16.01
C LEU A 59 -9.56 23.89 14.85
N ILE A 60 -10.64 24.15 14.11
CA ILE A 60 -10.67 25.04 12.95
C ILE A 60 -11.49 26.29 13.30
N VAL A 61 -10.96 27.47 12.96
CA VAL A 61 -11.68 28.74 13.12
C VAL A 61 -12.64 28.93 11.96
N TYR A 62 -13.94 29.04 12.26
CA TYR A 62 -14.97 29.39 11.29
C TYR A 62 -15.31 30.88 11.38
N PRO A 63 -15.70 31.53 10.26
CA PRO A 63 -16.14 32.93 10.27
C PRO A 63 -17.55 33.12 10.87
N PHE A 64 -18.12 32.07 11.49
CA PHE A 64 -19.44 32.03 12.13
C PHE A 64 -19.36 31.23 13.44
N ASN A 65 -20.40 31.30 14.28
CA ASN A 65 -20.45 30.55 15.54
C ASN A 65 -20.66 29.03 15.28
N SER A 66 -19.56 28.29 15.21
CA SER A 66 -19.55 26.84 15.01
C SER A 66 -20.01 26.03 16.22
N TYR A 67 -20.16 26.67 17.38
CA TYR A 67 -20.61 26.06 18.64
C TYR A 67 -22.10 26.27 18.90
N ASP A 68 -22.84 26.87 17.96
CA ASP A 68 -24.30 26.90 18.01
C ASP A 68 -24.86 25.52 17.57
N ILE A 69 -25.71 24.93 18.41
CA ILE A 69 -26.34 23.61 18.20
C ILE A 69 -27.05 23.49 16.83
N ARG A 70 -27.49 24.60 16.24
CA ARG A 70 -28.12 24.61 14.91
C ARG A 70 -27.14 24.30 13.77
N TYR A 71 -25.90 24.77 13.87
CA TYR A 71 -24.88 24.65 12.83
C TYR A 71 -23.84 23.58 13.13
N TRP A 72 -23.60 23.31 14.42
CA TRP A 72 -22.65 22.33 14.90
C TRP A 72 -22.74 20.95 14.21
N PRO A 73 -23.92 20.30 14.03
CA PRO A 73 -23.97 18.99 13.38
C PRO A 73 -23.52 19.03 11.91
N PHE A 74 -23.78 20.13 11.19
CA PHE A 74 -23.33 20.29 9.81
C PHE A 74 -21.81 20.51 9.75
N VAL A 75 -21.26 21.33 10.64
CA VAL A 75 -19.82 21.55 10.76
C VAL A 75 -19.11 20.25 11.12
N TYR A 76 -19.66 19.50 12.06
CA TYR A 76 -19.15 18.21 12.51
C TYR A 76 -19.13 17.18 11.37
N LEU A 77 -20.25 17.03 10.65
CA LEU A 77 -20.33 16.16 9.47
C LEU A 77 -19.35 16.57 8.37
N HIS A 78 -19.22 17.88 8.11
CA HIS A 78 -18.27 18.40 7.13
C HIS A 78 -16.81 18.10 7.50
N GLN A 79 -16.46 18.23 8.79
CA GLN A 79 -15.12 17.88 9.28
C GLN A 79 -14.83 16.38 9.15
N ILE A 80 -15.81 15.52 9.45
CA ILE A 80 -15.69 14.08 9.22
C ILE A 80 -15.48 13.79 7.73
N TRP A 81 -16.30 14.38 6.87
CA TRP A 81 -16.18 14.19 5.42
C TRP A 81 -14.81 14.61 4.90
N THR A 82 -14.34 15.79 5.32
CA THR A 82 -13.01 16.32 4.96
C THR A 82 -11.89 15.40 5.45
N GLY A 83 -12.01 14.88 6.68
CA GLY A 83 -11.10 13.88 7.24
C GLY A 83 -11.07 12.61 6.39
N CYS A 84 -12.23 12.06 6.02
CA CYS A 84 -12.33 10.88 5.17
C CYS A 84 -11.67 11.10 3.80
N VAL A 85 -11.94 12.23 3.13
CA VAL A 85 -11.34 12.55 1.83
C VAL A 85 -9.82 12.66 1.93
N THR A 86 -9.31 13.31 2.97
CA THR A 86 -7.86 13.47 3.21
C THR A 86 -7.20 12.10 3.43
N LEU A 87 -7.81 11.24 4.24
CA LEU A 87 -7.32 9.90 4.50
C LEU A 87 -7.33 9.03 3.24
N LEU A 88 -8.41 9.06 2.46
CA LEU A 88 -8.48 8.35 1.18
C LEU A 88 -7.36 8.80 0.22
N GLY A 89 -7.04 10.09 0.18
CA GLY A 89 -5.93 10.63 -0.60
C GLY A 89 -4.59 10.03 -0.19
N ILE A 90 -4.26 10.08 1.11
CA ILE A 90 -3.01 9.53 1.66
C ILE A 90 -2.94 8.02 1.38
N TYR A 91 -4.01 7.29 1.67
CA TYR A 91 -4.06 5.84 1.46
C TYR A 91 -3.89 5.47 0.00
N SER A 92 -4.50 6.22 -0.93
CA SER A 92 -4.34 5.96 -2.36
C SER A 92 -2.87 6.09 -2.79
N ALA A 93 -2.14 7.07 -2.27
CA ALA A 93 -0.72 7.24 -2.55
C ALA A 93 0.11 6.09 -1.98
N ASP A 94 -0.14 5.69 -0.73
CA ASP A 94 0.56 4.58 -0.08
C ASP A 94 0.31 3.24 -0.80
N TYR A 95 -0.93 2.97 -1.21
CA TYR A 95 -1.26 1.78 -2.00
C TYR A 95 -0.55 1.77 -3.35
N LEU A 96 -0.48 2.91 -4.04
CA LEU A 96 0.24 3.01 -5.31
C LEU A 96 1.74 2.76 -5.14
N LEU A 97 2.36 3.41 -4.15
CA LEU A 97 3.78 3.21 -3.84
C LEU A 97 4.06 1.76 -3.49
N PHE A 98 3.23 1.15 -2.64
CA PHE A 98 3.40 -0.24 -2.24
C PHE A 98 3.24 -1.21 -3.41
N THR A 99 2.28 -0.94 -4.30
CA THR A 99 2.07 -1.73 -5.53
C THR A 99 3.30 -1.65 -6.44
N PHE A 100 3.85 -0.45 -6.66
CA PHE A 100 5.05 -0.28 -7.47
C PHE A 100 6.27 -0.96 -6.86
N CYS A 101 6.50 -0.78 -5.55
CA CYS A 101 7.60 -1.44 -4.85
C CYS A 101 7.50 -2.97 -4.91
N THR A 102 6.29 -3.50 -4.78
CA THR A 102 6.04 -4.94 -4.89
C THR A 102 6.29 -5.43 -6.32
N TYR A 103 5.77 -4.71 -7.31
CA TYR A 103 5.99 -5.06 -8.71
C TYR A 103 7.48 -5.09 -9.07
N ILE A 104 8.24 -4.08 -8.63
CA ILE A 104 9.69 -4.04 -8.83
C ILE A 104 10.39 -5.21 -8.12
N SER A 105 9.98 -5.53 -6.89
CA SER A 105 10.51 -6.68 -6.13
C SER A 105 10.31 -8.00 -6.86
N ILE A 106 9.10 -8.23 -7.41
CA ILE A 106 8.78 -9.42 -8.22
C ILE A 106 9.72 -9.52 -9.42
N GLN A 107 9.90 -8.41 -10.15
CA GLN A 107 10.76 -8.39 -11.34
C GLN A 107 12.22 -8.72 -10.99
N PHE A 108 12.75 -8.16 -9.90
CA PHE A 108 14.11 -8.47 -9.47
C PHE A 108 14.28 -9.91 -9.00
N ARG A 109 13.28 -10.49 -8.33
CA ARG A 109 13.32 -11.89 -7.89
C ARG A 109 13.22 -12.86 -9.06
N LEU A 110 12.37 -12.58 -10.05
CA LEU A 110 12.32 -13.34 -11.29
C LEU A 110 13.65 -13.28 -12.04
N LEU A 111 14.27 -12.09 -12.11
CA LEU A 111 15.59 -11.90 -12.70
C LEU A 111 16.67 -12.71 -11.97
N GLN A 112 16.67 -12.69 -10.64
CA GLN A 112 17.59 -13.48 -9.82
C GLN A 112 17.42 -14.98 -10.08
N HIS A 113 16.17 -15.47 -10.10
CA HIS A 113 15.88 -16.87 -10.38
C HIS A 113 16.34 -17.29 -11.79
N ASP A 114 16.15 -16.42 -12.78
CA ASP A 114 16.61 -16.68 -14.14
C ASP A 114 18.14 -16.70 -14.22
N MET A 115 18.84 -15.77 -13.55
CA MET A 115 20.30 -15.77 -13.48
C MET A 115 20.86 -17.01 -12.78
N GLU A 116 20.27 -17.44 -11.66
CA GLU A 116 20.68 -18.63 -10.91
C GLU A 116 20.47 -19.92 -11.73
N ASN A 117 19.39 -20.01 -12.51
CA ASN A 117 19.14 -21.16 -13.39
C ASN A 117 20.03 -21.17 -14.65
N ILE A 118 20.41 -19.99 -15.14
CA ILE A 118 21.23 -19.82 -16.34
C ILE A 118 22.72 -20.14 -16.06
N ILE A 119 23.20 -20.04 -14.80
CA ILE A 119 24.57 -20.44 -14.42
C ILE A 119 24.57 -21.95 -14.08
N PRO A 120 25.05 -22.84 -14.97
CA PRO A 120 25.19 -24.24 -14.62
C PRO A 120 26.37 -24.37 -13.66
N ASP A 121 26.23 -25.24 -12.66
CA ASP A 121 27.30 -25.67 -11.77
C ASP A 121 28.60 -25.87 -12.57
N LEU A 122 29.63 -25.07 -12.27
CA LEU A 122 30.84 -24.85 -13.08
C LEU A 122 31.76 -26.10 -13.18
N GLY A 123 31.23 -27.29 -12.92
CA GLY A 123 31.99 -28.50 -12.61
C GLY A 123 32.14 -29.55 -13.71
N LYS A 124 31.57 -29.44 -14.92
CA LYS A 124 31.74 -30.48 -15.96
C LYS A 124 32.07 -29.98 -17.36
N ASN A 125 33.25 -30.44 -17.81
CA ASN A 125 34.02 -30.09 -19.00
C ASN A 125 33.34 -30.42 -20.35
N ASN A 126 33.70 -29.65 -21.39
CA ASN A 126 33.62 -29.91 -22.84
C ASN A 126 32.31 -29.61 -23.63
N LEU A 127 31.27 -29.03 -23.03
CA LEU A 127 30.02 -28.62 -23.72
C LEU A 127 29.89 -27.10 -23.95
N THR A 128 30.94 -26.34 -23.66
CA THR A 128 30.93 -24.88 -23.44
C THR A 128 30.48 -24.04 -24.64
N ARG A 129 30.79 -24.43 -25.88
CA ARG A 129 30.61 -23.54 -27.04
C ARG A 129 29.18 -23.52 -27.61
N PHE A 130 28.47 -24.65 -27.59
CA PHE A 130 27.03 -24.70 -27.95
C PHE A 130 26.16 -24.10 -26.84
N ARG A 131 26.59 -24.28 -25.59
CA ARG A 131 25.92 -23.77 -24.39
C ARG A 131 26.07 -22.25 -24.25
N ASP A 132 27.18 -21.66 -24.70
CA ASP A 132 27.37 -20.20 -24.72
C ASP A 132 26.39 -19.48 -25.65
N GLU A 133 26.08 -20.06 -26.83
CA GLU A 133 25.11 -19.46 -27.75
C GLU A 133 23.66 -19.61 -27.23
N GLU A 134 23.34 -20.72 -26.56
CA GLU A 134 22.03 -20.92 -25.92
C GLU A 134 21.85 -19.99 -24.70
N PHE A 135 22.87 -19.88 -23.84
CA PHE A 135 22.96 -18.91 -22.74
C PHE A 135 22.80 -17.48 -23.25
N LYS A 136 23.52 -17.11 -24.32
CA LYS A 136 23.48 -15.78 -24.91
C LYS A 136 22.10 -15.48 -25.47
N LYS A 137 21.43 -16.48 -26.06
CA LYS A 137 20.07 -16.33 -26.58
C LYS A 137 19.04 -16.14 -25.48
N GLU A 138 19.10 -16.90 -24.39
CA GLU A 138 18.22 -16.71 -23.23
C GLU A 138 18.48 -15.37 -22.53
N PHE A 139 19.74 -14.98 -22.38
CA PHE A 139 20.11 -13.70 -21.77
C PHE A 139 19.66 -12.50 -22.61
N VAL A 140 19.80 -12.58 -23.93
CA VAL A 140 19.29 -11.55 -24.85
C VAL A 140 17.76 -11.48 -24.78
N ASP A 141 17.07 -12.62 -24.78
CA ASP A 141 15.61 -12.67 -24.71
C ASP A 141 15.06 -12.15 -23.36
N LEU A 142 15.78 -12.41 -22.26
CA LEU A 142 15.48 -11.87 -20.94
C LEU A 142 15.69 -10.34 -20.89
N ILE A 143 16.80 -9.84 -21.43
CA ILE A 143 17.03 -8.39 -21.57
C ILE A 143 15.95 -7.76 -22.45
N GLN A 144 15.59 -8.39 -23.57
CA GLN A 144 14.61 -7.85 -24.52
C GLN A 144 13.21 -7.77 -23.90
N ARG A 145 12.82 -8.80 -23.13
CA ARG A 145 11.57 -8.79 -22.34
C ARG A 145 11.56 -7.70 -21.27
N HIS A 146 12.65 -7.54 -20.53
CA HIS A 146 12.77 -6.50 -19.52
C HIS A 146 12.78 -5.09 -20.16
N HIS A 147 13.37 -4.94 -21.34
CA HIS A 147 13.37 -3.69 -22.12
C HIS A 147 11.98 -3.33 -22.66
N MET A 148 11.18 -4.32 -23.06
CA MET A 148 9.78 -4.10 -23.44
C MET A 148 8.91 -3.74 -22.25
N CYS A 149 9.13 -4.37 -21.09
CA CYS A 149 8.38 -4.09 -19.86
C CYS A 149 8.65 -2.67 -19.31
N ILE A 150 9.86 -2.13 -19.52
CA ILE A 150 10.22 -0.76 -19.12
C ILE A 150 9.68 0.30 -20.12
N ARG A 151 9.45 -0.08 -21.38
CA ARG A 151 9.01 0.84 -22.45
C ARG A 151 7.49 0.91 -22.62
N SER A 152 6.74 -0.04 -22.04
CA SER A 152 5.28 -0.06 -21.96
C SER A 152 4.76 0.76 -20.79
#